data_AF-A0A1G7NUK9-F1
#
_entry.id   AF-A0A1G7NUK9-F1
#
_cell.length_a   1.000
_cell.length_b   1.000
_cell.length_c   1.000
_cell.angle_alpha   90.00
_cell.angle_beta   90.00
_cell.angle_gamma   90.00
#
_symmetry.space_group_name_H-M   'P 1'
#
loop_
_entity.id
_entity.type
_entity.pdbx_description
1 polymer ?
#
loop_
_entity_poly.entity_id
_entity_poly.type
_entity_poly.pdbx_seq_one_letter_code
_entity_poly.pdbx_strand_id
1 'polypeptide(L)' 'MQKYVCGVCGYEYDPAENDNVAFEDLPEDWCCPVCGVGKDQFNPA' A
#
# COMPACT_ATOMS: atom_id res chain seq x y z
N MET A 1 -10.65 -3.72 6.94
CA MET A 1 -10.32 -3.47 5.52
C MET A 1 -9.08 -4.28 5.17
N GLN A 2 -8.89 -4.65 3.91
CA GLN A 2 -7.73 -5.46 3.50
C GLN A 2 -6.45 -4.63 3.63
N LYS A 3 -5.47 -5.12 4.38
CA LYS A 3 -4.14 -4.53 4.48
C LYS A 3 -3.25 -5.04 3.36
N TYR A 4 -2.22 -4.27 3.03
CA TYR A 4 -1.25 -4.63 2.00
C TYR A 4 0.17 -4.43 2.50
N VAL A 5 1.07 -5.35 2.17
CA VAL A 5 2.49 -5.24 2.52
C VAL A 5 3.34 -5.14 1.25
N CYS A 6 4.27 -4.19 1.25
CA CYS A 6 5.26 -4.03 0.20
C CYS A 6 6.22 -5.23 0.22
N GLY A 7 6.25 -6.01 -0.86
CA GLY A 7 7.13 -7.18 -1.00
C GLY A 7 8.62 -6.83 -1.08
N VAL A 8 8.97 -5.57 -1.28
CA VAL A 8 10.36 -5.11 -1.44
C VAL A 8 10.97 -4.63 -0.12
N CYS A 9 10.24 -3.81 0.64
CA CYS A 9 10.77 -3.17 1.85
C CYS A 9 10.01 -3.52 3.14
N GLY A 10 8.87 -4.20 3.05
CA GLY A 10 8.07 -4.60 4.21
C GLY A 10 7.14 -3.50 4.76
N TYR A 11 7.02 -2.34 4.11
CA TYR A 11 6.03 -1.32 4.49
C TYR A 11 4.60 -1.89 4.44
N GLU A 12 3.84 -1.71 5.51
CA GLU A 12 2.43 -2.11 5.62
C GLU A 12 1.53 -0.89 5.40
N TYR A 13 0.61 -1.00 4.44
CA TYR A 13 -0.49 -0.07 4.27
C TYR A 13 -1.71 -0.58 5.04
N ASP A 14 -2.08 0.15 6.09
CA ASP A 14 -3.32 -0.07 6.84
C ASP A 14 -4.34 1.03 6.49
N PRO A 15 -5.47 0.69 5.84
CA PRO A 15 -6.54 1.64 5.58
C PRO A 15 -7.03 2.38 6.84
N ALA A 16 -7.01 1.75 8.01
CA ALA A 16 -7.47 2.36 9.26
C ALA A 16 -6.57 3.54 9.70
N GLU A 17 -5.30 3.56 9.28
CA GLU A 17 -4.36 4.65 9.52
C GLU A 17 -4.44 5.75 8.44
N ASN A 18 -5.19 5.51 7.36
CA ASN A 18 -5.28 6.36 6.18
C ASN A 18 -6.73 6.77 5.91
N ASP A 19 -7.43 7.30 6.92
CA ASP A 19 -8.82 7.78 6.82
C ASP A 19 -9.83 6.74 6.26
N ASN A 20 -9.55 5.44 6.43
CA ASN A 20 -10.31 4.34 5.82
C ASN A 20 -10.33 4.36 4.29
N VAL A 21 -9.27 4.88 3.65
CA VAL A 21 -9.04 4.75 2.21
C VAL A 21 -8.51 3.34 1.91
N ALA A 22 -9.15 2.61 0.99
CA ALA A 22 -8.65 1.29 0.62
C ALA A 22 -7.40 1.42 -0.26
N PHE A 23 -6.50 0.43 -0.18
CA PHE A 23 -5.30 0.39 -1.02
C PHE A 23 -5.65 0.41 -2.52
N GLU A 24 -6.76 -0.22 -2.88
CA GLU A 24 -7.29 -0.30 -4.24
C GLU A 24 -7.68 1.09 -4.78
N ASP A 25 -8.17 1.97 -3.90
CA ASP A 25 -8.61 3.34 -4.22
C ASP A 25 -7.44 4.34 -4.33
N LEU A 26 -6.21 3.93 -3.97
CA LEU A 26 -5.04 4.78 -4.12
C LEU A 26 -4.81 5.14 -5.61
N PRO A 27 -4.34 6.36 -5.91
CA PRO A 27 -3.99 6.77 -7.28
C PRO A 27 -3.07 5.78 -8.00
N GLU A 28 -3.15 5.73 -9.34
CA GLU A 28 -2.31 4.83 -10.16
C GLU A 28 -0.82 5.16 -10.07
N ASP A 29 -0.47 6.41 -9.80
CA ASP A 29 0.89 6.91 -9.62
C ASP A 29 1.37 6.85 -8.16
N TRP A 30 0.56 6.29 -7.26
CA TRP A 30 0.99 6.07 -5.88
C TRP A 30 2.14 5.07 -5.83
N CYS A 31 3.18 5.43 -5.08
CA CYS A 31 4.34 4.61 -4.84
C CYS A 31 4.54 4.39 -3.35
N CYS A 32 5.17 3.28 -2.99
CA CYS A 32 5.55 2.97 -1.63
C CYS A 32 6.33 4.15 -1.02
N PRO A 33 5.90 4.72 0.12
CA PRO A 33 6.54 5.89 0.72
C PRO A 33 7.95 5.61 1.25
N VAL A 34 8.32 4.33 1.38
CA VAL A 34 9.63 3.89 1.88
C VAL A 34 10.63 3.62 0.76
N CYS A 35 10.22 2.93 -0.31
CA CYS A 35 11.16 2.47 -1.35
C CYS A 35 10.80 2.89 -2.79
N GLY A 36 9.66 3.55 -3.00
CA GLY A 36 9.29 4.14 -4.29
C GLY A 36 8.76 3.17 -5.36
N VAL A 37 8.60 1.88 -5.05
CA VAL A 37 7.97 0.92 -5.99
C VAL A 37 6.46 1.13 -6.07
N GLY A 38 5.86 0.76 -7.22
CA GLY A 38 4.43 0.89 -7.46
C GLY A 38 3.57 -0.11 -6.68
N LYS A 39 2.25 0.04 -6.83
CA LYS A 39 1.22 -0.82 -6.20
C LYS A 39 1.32 -2.29 -6.61
N ASP A 40 1.91 -2.59 -7.77
CA ASP A 40 2.12 -3.93 -8.31
C ASP A 40 3.09 -4.79 -7.48
N GLN A 41 3.89 -4.16 -6.61
CA GLN A 41 4.82 -4.84 -5.70
C GLN A 41 4.25 -5.10 -4.30
N PHE A 42 2.94 -4.90 -4.11
CA PHE A 42 2.25 -5.14 -2.84
C PHE A 42 1.43 -6.43 -2.86
N ASN A 43 1.37 -7.11 -1.71
CA ASN A 43 0.56 -8.31 -1.52
C ASN A 43 -0.45 -8.10 -0.39
N PRO A 44 -1.65 -8.71 -0.45
CA PRO A 44 -2.58 -8.74 0.67
C PRO A 44 -1.90 -9.32 1.93
N ALA A 45 -2.03 -8.62 3.05
CA ALA A 45 -1.50 -9.00 4.36
C ALA A 45 -2.63 -9.39 5.33
#